data_AF-A0A7C2XJ73-F1
#
_entry.id   AF-A0A7C2XJ73-F1
#
_cell.length_a   1.000
_cell.length_b   1.000
_cell.length_c   1.000
_cell.angle_alpha   90.00
_cell.angle_beta   90.00
_cell.angle_gamma   90.00
#
_symmetry.space_group_name_H-M   'P 1'
#
loop_
_entity.id
_entity.type
_entity.pdbx_description
1 polymer ?
#
loop_
_entity_poly.entity_id
_entity_poly.type
_entity_poly.pdbx_seq_one_letter_code
_entity_poly.pdbx_strand_id
1 'polypeptide(L)'
;FLINKSGKVISTYRKIHLYNALGFSESKKMVAGSKIAKPQRTSIGKIGMLMCYDLRFPEISRTLASSGSEILVAPSAWVKGEMKEEHWITINKTRAIENGCYVVAPDQVGNIYCGRSIIVDPYGKILLDMKKRQGMGFENISLDKIKKIRRSLPLLKNRRTDIYSGFKI
;
A
#
# COMPACT_ATOMS: atom_id res chain seq x y z
N PHE A 1 12.62 -4.99 -1.35
CA PHE A 1 13.67 -4.18 -0.68
C PHE A 1 13.38 -2.71 -0.89
N LEU A 2 13.89 -1.85 0.00
CA LEU A 2 14.01 -0.41 -0.25
C LEU A 2 15.50 -0.06 -0.32
N ILE A 3 15.91 0.54 -1.42
CA ILE A 3 17.31 0.85 -1.74
C ILE A 3 17.45 2.37 -1.86
N ASN A 4 18.48 2.94 -1.25
CA ASN A 4 18.74 4.38 -1.30
C ASN A 4 19.56 4.77 -2.55
N LYS A 5 19.79 6.08 -2.73
CA LYS A 5 20.58 6.63 -3.86
C LYS A 5 22.04 6.16 -3.92
N SER A 6 22.59 5.59 -2.84
CA SER A 6 23.95 5.04 -2.81
C SER A 6 23.98 3.53 -3.08
N GLY A 7 22.86 2.92 -3.49
CA GLY A 7 22.76 1.48 -3.72
C GLY A 7 22.63 0.63 -2.45
N LYS A 8 22.53 1.24 -1.26
CA LYS A 8 22.41 0.50 0.00
C LYS A 8 20.97 0.08 0.26
N VAL A 9 20.75 -1.18 0.63
CA VAL A 9 19.48 -1.67 1.16
C VAL A 9 19.25 -1.03 2.54
N ILE A 10 18.26 -0.15 2.63
CA ILE A 10 17.91 0.55 3.87
C ILE A 10 16.73 -0.09 4.61
N SER A 11 15.97 -0.97 3.94
CA SER A 11 14.96 -1.79 4.58
C SER A 11 14.58 -3.00 3.73
N THR A 12 14.16 -4.05 4.43
CA THR A 12 13.67 -5.30 3.85
C THR A 12 12.31 -5.61 4.45
N TYR A 13 11.34 -5.88 3.58
CA TYR A 13 10.02 -6.35 3.95
C TYR A 13 9.76 -7.69 3.26
N ARG A 14 9.31 -8.68 4.02
CA ARG A 14 8.83 -9.97 3.53
C ARG A 14 7.32 -9.99 3.71
N LYS A 15 6.59 -10.33 2.65
CA LYS A 15 5.12 -10.40 2.62
C LYS A 15 4.62 -11.24 3.78
N ILE A 16 3.75 -10.66 4.62
CA ILE A 16 3.26 -11.36 5.82
C ILE A 16 1.93 -12.07 5.53
N HIS A 17 1.10 -11.54 4.62
CA HIS A 17 -0.13 -12.19 4.19
C HIS A 17 0.07 -12.92 2.87
N LEU A 18 0.17 -14.25 2.92
CA LEU A 18 0.24 -15.08 1.70
C LEU A 18 -1.18 -15.38 1.18
N TYR A 19 -1.34 -15.35 -0.14
CA TYR A 19 -2.60 -15.63 -0.81
C TYR A 19 -2.90 -17.13 -0.80
N ASN A 20 -3.76 -17.56 0.12
CA ASN A 20 -4.29 -18.91 0.21
C ASN A 20 -5.81 -18.88 0.06
N ALA A 21 -6.29 -18.61 -1.15
CA ALA A 21 -7.72 -18.44 -1.43
C ALA A 21 -8.05 -18.79 -2.88
N LEU A 22 -9.32 -19.16 -3.12
CA LEU A 22 -9.87 -19.41 -4.46
C LEU A 22 -9.03 -20.39 -5.28
N GLY A 23 -8.58 -21.50 -4.67
CA GLY A 23 -7.79 -22.54 -5.34
C GLY A 23 -6.29 -22.22 -5.49
N PHE A 24 -5.82 -21.03 -5.11
CA PHE A 24 -4.41 -20.70 -5.08
C PHE A 24 -3.83 -20.88 -3.68
N SER A 25 -2.60 -21.38 -3.61
CA SER A 25 -1.83 -21.47 -2.36
C SER A 25 -0.42 -20.95 -2.56
N GLU A 26 -0.23 -19.66 -2.29
CA GLU A 26 1.09 -19.01 -2.29
C GLU A 26 2.00 -19.59 -1.19
N SER A 27 1.43 -20.05 -0.08
CA SER A 27 2.20 -20.66 1.02
C SER A 27 2.85 -22.00 0.68
N LYS A 28 2.47 -22.65 -0.44
CA LYS A 28 3.20 -23.82 -0.94
C LYS A 28 4.54 -23.46 -1.58
N LYS A 29 4.75 -22.18 -1.93
CA LYS A 29 5.93 -21.70 -2.67
C LYS A 29 6.76 -20.69 -1.89
N MET A 30 6.15 -20.04 -0.90
CA MET A 30 6.73 -18.89 -0.19
C MET A 30 6.57 -19.05 1.32
N VAL A 31 7.49 -18.44 2.07
CA VAL A 31 7.42 -18.34 3.54
C VAL A 31 6.99 -16.92 3.92
N ALA A 32 6.00 -16.82 4.80
CA ALA A 32 5.51 -15.54 5.28
C ALA A 32 6.59 -14.80 6.09
N GLY A 33 6.61 -13.48 5.98
CA GLY A 33 7.35 -12.64 6.90
C GLY A 33 6.75 -12.69 8.31
N SER A 34 7.59 -12.41 9.31
CA SER A 34 7.20 -12.42 10.73
C SER A 34 7.06 -11.03 11.36
N LYS A 35 7.28 -9.96 10.59
CA LYS A 35 7.23 -8.58 11.09
C LYS A 35 6.88 -7.55 10.01
N ILE A 36 6.21 -6.49 10.42
CA ILE A 36 6.03 -5.29 9.62
C ILE A 36 7.32 -4.46 9.67
N ALA A 37 7.86 -4.07 8.52
CA ALA A 37 9.05 -3.23 8.46
C ALA A 37 8.70 -1.78 8.83
N LYS A 38 9.51 -1.13 9.68
CA LYS A 38 9.29 0.28 10.03
C LYS A 38 9.40 1.18 8.80
N PRO A 39 8.55 2.22 8.67
CA PRO A 39 8.63 3.14 7.54
C PRO A 39 9.98 3.87 7.51
N GLN A 40 10.57 4.01 6.32
CA GLN A 40 11.90 4.60 6.14
C GLN A 40 11.82 5.98 5.51
N ARG A 41 12.63 6.92 6.00
CA ARG A 41 12.75 8.25 5.41
C ARG A 41 13.55 8.17 4.11
N THR A 42 13.03 8.80 3.06
CA THR A 42 13.68 8.94 1.76
C THR A 42 13.64 10.40 1.29
N SER A 43 14.20 10.69 0.13
CA SER A 43 14.14 12.04 -0.48
C SER A 43 12.72 12.48 -0.87
N ILE A 44 11.78 11.55 -1.04
CA ILE A 44 10.40 11.84 -1.46
C ILE A 44 9.39 11.76 -0.31
N GLY A 45 9.84 11.41 0.90
CA GLY A 45 8.99 11.21 2.08
C GLY A 45 9.27 9.91 2.83
N LYS A 46 8.49 9.64 3.87
CA LYS A 46 8.58 8.42 4.67
C LYS A 46 7.75 7.29 4.05
N ILE A 47 8.43 6.25 3.56
CA ILE A 47 7.84 5.14 2.82
C ILE A 47 7.55 3.96 3.74
N GLY A 48 6.30 3.50 3.75
CA GLY A 48 5.87 2.20 4.27
C GLY A 48 5.73 1.18 3.14
N MET A 49 6.17 -0.05 3.37
CA MET A 49 6.12 -1.13 2.37
C MET A 49 4.98 -2.11 2.65
N LEU A 50 4.19 -2.37 1.63
CA LEU A 50 3.17 -3.41 1.52
C LEU A 50 3.51 -4.31 0.32
N MET A 51 2.88 -5.47 0.21
CA MET A 51 2.99 -6.31 -0.98
C MET A 51 1.66 -6.99 -1.32
N CYS A 52 1.12 -6.66 -2.51
CA CYS A 52 -0.05 -7.30 -3.11
C CYS A 52 -1.17 -7.59 -2.10
N TYR A 53 -1.32 -8.85 -1.67
CA TYR A 53 -2.38 -9.32 -0.78
C TYR A 53 -2.47 -8.58 0.56
N ASP A 54 -1.37 -7.98 1.04
CA ASP A 54 -1.38 -7.10 2.21
C ASP A 54 -2.40 -5.96 2.08
N LEU A 55 -2.72 -5.52 0.87
CA LEU A 55 -3.73 -4.50 0.60
C LEU A 55 -5.11 -4.88 1.16
N ARG A 56 -5.44 -6.17 1.27
CA ARG A 56 -6.74 -6.61 1.82
C ARG A 56 -6.88 -6.38 3.32
N PHE A 57 -5.77 -6.20 4.03
CA PHE A 57 -5.71 -6.14 5.49
C PHE A 57 -5.49 -4.67 5.91
N PRO A 58 -6.51 -3.98 6.46
CA PRO A 58 -6.37 -2.58 6.85
C PRO A 58 -5.30 -2.38 7.94
N GLU A 59 -5.08 -3.37 8.81
CA GLU A 59 -4.21 -3.35 9.99
C GLU A 59 -2.78 -2.96 9.64
N ILE A 60 -2.21 -3.56 8.59
CA ILE A 60 -0.83 -3.28 8.19
C ILE A 60 -0.69 -1.86 7.63
N SER A 61 -1.63 -1.41 6.80
CA SER A 61 -1.61 -0.05 6.26
C SER A 61 -1.79 1.00 7.37
N ARG A 62 -2.68 0.71 8.32
CA ARG A 62 -2.92 1.53 9.50
C ARG A 62 -1.68 1.60 10.38
N THR A 63 -1.05 0.47 10.64
CA THR A 63 0.18 0.37 11.44
C THR A 63 1.30 1.20 10.83
N LEU A 64 1.52 1.08 9.52
CA LEU A 64 2.52 1.86 8.79
C LEU A 64 2.22 3.36 8.84
N ALA A 65 0.96 3.76 8.62
CA ALA A 65 0.55 5.16 8.65
C ALA A 65 0.65 5.78 10.05
N SER A 66 0.20 5.08 11.09
CA SER A 66 0.38 5.48 12.49
C SER A 66 1.86 5.53 12.90
N SER A 67 2.71 4.74 12.25
CA SER A 67 4.19 4.81 12.39
C SER A 67 4.82 5.95 11.56
N GLY A 68 3.99 6.84 11.00
CA GLY A 68 4.39 8.04 10.29
C GLY A 68 4.58 7.90 8.79
N SER A 69 4.16 6.80 8.16
CA SER A 69 4.23 6.69 6.70
C SER A 69 3.48 7.84 6.03
N GLU A 70 4.10 8.42 5.02
CA GLU A 70 3.56 9.46 4.14
C GLU A 70 3.17 8.86 2.79
N ILE A 71 3.83 7.78 2.42
CA ILE A 71 3.62 7.04 1.18
C ILE A 71 3.58 5.56 1.51
N LEU A 72 2.53 4.86 1.10
CA LEU A 72 2.47 3.41 1.08
C LEU A 72 2.82 2.92 -0.32
N VAL A 73 3.80 2.03 -0.42
CA VAL A 73 4.18 1.41 -1.69
C VAL A 73 3.73 -0.05 -1.66
N ALA A 74 2.93 -0.47 -2.64
CA ALA A 74 2.33 -1.80 -2.70
C ALA A 74 2.57 -2.48 -4.05
N PRO A 75 3.81 -2.95 -4.34
CA PRO A 75 4.08 -3.71 -5.56
C PRO A 75 3.25 -4.99 -5.58
N SER A 76 2.63 -5.24 -6.72
CA SER A 76 1.58 -6.24 -6.84
C SER A 76 1.69 -7.08 -8.10
N ALA A 77 1.01 -8.21 -8.04
CA ALA A 77 0.72 -9.09 -9.17
C ALA A 77 -0.73 -9.55 -8.99
N TRP A 78 -1.66 -8.61 -9.07
CA TRP A 78 -3.07 -8.77 -8.76
C TRP A 78 -3.76 -9.53 -9.90
N VAL A 79 -4.33 -10.69 -9.59
CA VAL A 79 -4.91 -11.56 -10.62
C VAL A 79 -6.26 -11.03 -11.13
N LYS A 80 -6.51 -11.17 -12.43
CA LYS A 80 -7.81 -10.94 -13.08
C LYS A 80 -8.85 -11.92 -12.53
N GLY A 81 -10.09 -11.52 -12.65
CA GLY A 81 -11.25 -12.31 -12.23
C GLY A 81 -12.41 -11.41 -11.87
N GLU A 82 -13.53 -12.02 -11.51
CA GLU A 82 -14.73 -11.32 -11.09
C GLU A 82 -14.42 -10.30 -9.99
N MET A 83 -14.80 -9.04 -10.23
CA MET A 83 -14.60 -7.90 -9.34
C MET A 83 -13.14 -7.59 -8.93
N LYS A 84 -12.13 -8.33 -9.41
CA LYS A 84 -10.73 -8.16 -8.94
C LYS A 84 -10.16 -6.80 -9.30
N GLU A 85 -10.47 -6.31 -10.49
CA GLU A 85 -10.13 -4.96 -10.93
C GLU A 85 -10.82 -3.91 -10.06
N GLU A 86 -12.14 -4.04 -9.82
CA GLU A 86 -12.88 -3.09 -8.96
C GLU A 86 -12.35 -3.08 -7.52
N HIS A 87 -12.05 -4.26 -6.96
CA HIS A 87 -11.39 -4.37 -5.67
C HIS A 87 -10.02 -3.67 -5.65
N TRP A 88 -9.25 -3.77 -6.73
CA TRP A 88 -7.95 -3.12 -6.84
C TRP A 88 -8.05 -1.59 -6.72
N ILE A 89 -8.96 -0.95 -7.47
CA ILE A 89 -9.18 0.49 -7.37
C ILE A 89 -9.72 0.84 -5.98
N THR A 90 -10.76 0.14 -5.54
CA THR A 90 -11.45 0.43 -4.27
C THR A 90 -10.50 0.36 -3.09
N ILE A 91 -9.75 -0.73 -2.97
CA ILE A 91 -8.84 -0.94 -1.84
C ILE A 91 -7.72 0.10 -1.85
N ASN A 92 -7.05 0.35 -2.99
CA ASN A 92 -5.98 1.35 -3.03
C ASN A 92 -6.48 2.75 -2.67
N LYS A 93 -7.70 3.12 -3.10
CA LYS A 93 -8.35 4.36 -2.66
C LYS A 93 -8.63 4.36 -1.16
N THR A 94 -9.22 3.30 -0.63
CA THR A 94 -9.52 3.18 0.80
C THR A 94 -8.26 3.30 1.65
N ARG A 95 -7.17 2.62 1.28
CA ARG A 95 -5.89 2.68 2.00
C ARG A 95 -5.30 4.08 2.02
N ALA A 96 -5.49 4.86 0.95
CA ALA A 96 -5.07 6.26 0.90
C ALA A 96 -5.94 7.15 1.80
N ILE A 97 -7.27 7.05 1.64
CA ILE A 97 -8.27 7.86 2.35
C ILE A 97 -8.17 7.65 3.85
N GLU A 98 -8.22 6.39 4.30
CA GLU A 98 -8.36 6.09 5.72
C GLU A 98 -7.09 6.47 6.50
N ASN A 99 -5.94 6.50 5.83
CA ASN A 99 -4.62 6.76 6.43
C ASN A 99 -4.08 8.17 6.14
N GLY A 100 -4.79 8.94 5.30
CA GLY A 100 -4.36 10.26 4.86
C GLY A 100 -2.92 10.23 4.33
N CYS A 101 -2.59 9.30 3.44
CA CYS A 101 -1.27 9.16 2.81
C CYS A 101 -1.40 8.83 1.33
N TYR A 102 -0.32 9.01 0.56
CA TYR A 102 -0.29 8.51 -0.82
C TYR A 102 -0.24 6.98 -0.84
N VAL A 103 -0.82 6.39 -1.88
CA VAL A 103 -0.63 4.98 -2.23
C VAL A 103 -0.03 4.91 -3.63
N VAL A 104 1.10 4.24 -3.76
CA VAL A 104 1.80 3.97 -5.02
C VAL A 104 1.83 2.45 -5.20
N ALA A 105 0.99 1.93 -6.06
CA ALA A 105 0.79 0.49 -6.23
C ALA A 105 1.04 0.11 -7.69
N PRO A 106 2.28 -0.24 -8.06
CA PRO A 106 2.55 -0.83 -9.37
C PRO A 106 2.02 -2.26 -9.39
N ASP A 107 1.44 -2.67 -10.52
CA ASP A 107 0.92 -4.02 -10.73
C ASP A 107 1.44 -4.65 -12.03
N GLN A 108 1.54 -5.98 -12.04
CA GLN A 108 1.86 -6.75 -13.24
C GLN A 108 0.75 -6.60 -14.28
N VAL A 109 1.11 -6.49 -15.56
CA VAL A 109 0.15 -6.38 -16.66
C VAL A 109 0.37 -7.48 -17.69
N GLY A 110 -0.73 -8.00 -18.26
CA GLY A 110 -0.70 -9.14 -19.17
C GLY A 110 -0.92 -10.47 -18.45
N ASN A 111 -0.92 -11.57 -19.22
CA ASN A 111 -1.24 -12.91 -18.72
C ASN A 111 -2.52 -12.91 -17.85
N ILE A 112 -2.41 -13.40 -16.61
CA ILE A 112 -3.48 -13.48 -15.62
C ILE A 112 -3.61 -12.24 -14.73
N TYR A 113 -2.88 -11.14 -14.97
CA TYR A 113 -2.82 -9.99 -14.06
C TYR A 113 -3.59 -8.75 -14.54
N CYS A 114 -4.21 -8.04 -13.60
CA CYS A 114 -5.09 -6.89 -13.84
C CYS A 114 -4.36 -5.71 -14.49
N GLY A 115 -3.09 -5.51 -14.19
CA GLY A 115 -2.39 -4.26 -14.46
C GLY A 115 -2.96 -3.16 -13.58
N ARG A 116 -3.15 -1.98 -14.14
CA ARG A 116 -3.66 -0.80 -13.44
C ARG A 116 -2.71 -0.33 -12.34
N SER A 117 -1.41 -0.30 -12.64
CA SER A 117 -0.44 0.44 -11.82
C SER A 117 -1.02 1.83 -11.51
N ILE A 118 -1.17 2.13 -10.23
CA ILE A 118 -2.00 3.25 -9.75
C ILE A 118 -1.26 4.10 -8.73
N ILE A 119 -1.50 5.41 -8.79
CA ILE A 119 -1.11 6.37 -7.76
C ILE A 119 -2.37 7.06 -7.25
N VAL A 120 -2.60 7.00 -5.94
CA VAL A 120 -3.74 7.64 -5.27
C VAL A 120 -3.23 8.65 -4.26
N ASP A 121 -3.85 9.83 -4.25
CA ASP A 121 -3.54 10.88 -3.28
C ASP A 121 -4.17 10.63 -1.90
N PRO A 122 -3.78 11.39 -0.87
CA PRO A 122 -4.29 11.20 0.49
C PRO A 122 -5.79 11.47 0.68
N TYR A 123 -6.48 12.01 -0.33
CA TYR A 123 -7.93 12.24 -0.32
C TYR A 123 -8.69 11.22 -1.18
N GLY A 124 -7.99 10.22 -1.73
CA GLY A 124 -8.58 9.17 -2.56
C GLY A 124 -8.71 9.50 -4.03
N LYS A 125 -8.17 10.64 -4.50
CA LYS A 125 -8.14 10.95 -5.93
C LYS A 125 -7.09 10.08 -6.61
N ILE A 126 -7.50 9.37 -7.65
CA ILE A 126 -6.57 8.68 -8.56
C ILE A 126 -5.82 9.74 -9.35
N LEU A 127 -4.49 9.80 -9.19
CA LEU A 127 -3.61 10.68 -9.94
C LEU A 127 -3.16 10.02 -11.24
N LEU A 128 -2.85 8.73 -11.15
CA LEU A 128 -2.42 7.90 -12.28
C LEU A 128 -3.13 6.56 -12.22
N ASP A 129 -3.65 6.09 -13.35
CA ASP A 129 -4.06 4.69 -13.58
C ASP A 129 -3.54 4.26 -14.96
N MET A 130 -2.58 3.35 -14.97
CA MET A 130 -1.98 2.84 -16.21
C MET A 130 -2.88 1.88 -16.99
N LYS A 131 -4.05 1.51 -16.47
CA LYS A 131 -4.99 0.56 -17.07
C LYS A 131 -4.24 -0.70 -17.51
N LYS A 132 -4.40 -1.15 -18.76
CA LYS A 132 -3.74 -2.34 -19.31
C LYS A 132 -2.44 -2.03 -20.06
N ARG A 133 -1.83 -0.85 -19.85
CA ARG A 133 -0.62 -0.41 -20.56
C ARG A 133 0.65 -0.88 -19.84
N GLN A 134 1.55 -1.54 -20.58
CA GLN A 134 2.91 -1.79 -20.14
C GLN A 134 3.74 -0.49 -20.25
N GLY A 135 4.57 -0.22 -19.23
CA GLY A 135 5.52 0.88 -19.24
C GLY A 135 5.63 1.57 -17.89
N MET A 136 6.04 2.83 -17.92
CA MET A 136 6.16 3.69 -16.75
C MET A 136 5.15 4.84 -16.80
N GLY A 137 4.72 5.28 -15.63
CA GLY A 137 3.94 6.50 -15.42
C GLY A 137 4.58 7.32 -14.31
N PHE A 138 4.48 8.63 -14.42
CA PHE A 138 5.15 9.57 -13.55
C PHE A 138 4.13 10.55 -12.98
N GLU A 139 4.25 10.85 -11.69
CA GLU A 139 3.42 11.84 -11.02
C GLU A 139 4.24 12.61 -10.01
N ASN A 140 3.90 13.89 -9.86
CA ASN A 140 4.47 14.73 -8.82
C ASN A 140 3.61 14.61 -7.54
N ILE A 141 4.25 14.22 -6.44
CA ILE A 141 3.60 14.14 -5.13
C ILE A 141 4.06 15.30 -4.24
N SER A 142 3.19 15.75 -3.34
CA SER A 142 3.48 16.84 -2.40
C SER A 142 3.23 16.40 -0.96
N LEU A 143 4.27 16.45 -0.13
CA LEU A 143 4.15 16.16 1.30
C LEU A 143 3.29 17.21 2.03
N ASP A 144 3.20 18.44 1.50
CA ASP A 144 2.32 19.46 2.09
C ASP A 144 0.84 19.13 1.94
N LYS A 145 0.48 18.39 0.87
CA LYS A 145 -0.88 17.87 0.72
C LYS A 145 -1.23 16.87 1.82
N ILE A 146 -0.28 16.01 2.21
CA ILE A 146 -0.45 15.09 3.34
C ILE A 146 -0.66 15.87 4.63
N LYS A 147 0.20 16.86 4.92
CA LYS A 147 0.10 17.70 6.11
C LYS A 147 -1.27 18.40 6.18
N LYS A 148 -1.70 19.00 5.06
CA LYS A 148 -3.01 19.67 4.96
C LYS A 148 -4.15 18.70 5.23
N ILE A 149 -4.17 17.54 4.58
CA ILE A 149 -5.25 16.55 4.73
C ILE A 149 -5.27 15.99 6.15
N ARG A 150 -4.12 15.62 6.73
CA ARG A 150 -4.06 15.13 8.11
C ARG A 150 -4.38 16.20 9.16
N ARG A 151 -4.27 17.49 8.81
CA ARG A 151 -4.75 18.60 9.66
C ARG A 151 -6.26 18.77 9.57
N SER A 152 -6.81 18.78 8.35
CA SER A 152 -8.24 18.97 8.10
C SER A 152 -9.09 17.74 8.47
N LEU A 153 -8.54 16.54 8.28
CA LEU A 153 -9.17 15.26 8.57
C LEU A 153 -8.21 14.38 9.39
N PRO A 154 -8.06 14.64 10.71
CA PRO A 154 -7.05 14.01 11.55
C PRO A 154 -7.41 12.57 11.96
N LEU A 155 -7.76 11.72 11.00
CA LEU A 155 -8.24 10.34 11.23
C LEU A 155 -7.32 9.53 12.14
N LEU A 156 -5.99 9.61 11.92
CA LEU A 156 -5.02 8.89 12.72
C LEU A 156 -5.01 9.31 14.20
N LYS A 157 -5.31 10.58 14.49
CA LYS A 157 -5.39 11.11 15.86
C LYS A 157 -6.74 10.84 16.51
N ASN A 158 -7.82 10.86 15.71
CA ASN A 158 -9.19 10.66 16.19
C ASN A 158 -9.53 9.19 16.51
N ARG A 159 -8.58 8.27 16.29
CA ARG A 159 -8.71 6.86 16.61
C ARG A 159 -8.90 6.64 18.11
N ARG A 160 -9.92 5.86 18.47
CA ARG A 160 -10.21 5.44 19.85
C ARG A 160 -9.50 4.13 20.22
N THR A 161 -8.16 4.14 20.22
CA THR A 161 -7.35 2.96 20.57
C THR A 161 -7.59 2.45 21.98
N ASP A 162 -8.09 3.31 22.87
CA ASP A 162 -8.58 2.97 24.20
C ASP A 162 -9.74 1.96 24.16
N ILE A 163 -10.63 2.05 23.18
CA ILE A 163 -11.85 1.24 23.10
C ILE A 163 -11.59 -0.16 22.54
N TYR A 164 -10.74 -0.27 21.51
CA TYR A 164 -10.52 -1.55 20.83
C TYR A 164 -9.21 -2.25 21.21
N SER A 165 -8.48 -1.76 22.22
CA SER A 165 -7.22 -2.38 22.67
C SER A 165 -7.37 -3.78 23.27
N GLY A 166 -8.55 -4.10 23.83
CA GLY A 166 -8.85 -5.42 24.39
C GLY A 166 -9.27 -6.47 23.36
N PHE A 167 -9.52 -6.08 22.11
CA PHE A 167 -9.90 -7.00 21.05
C PHE A 167 -8.67 -7.53 20.32
N LYS A 168 -8.69 -8.82 19.96
CA LYS A 168 -7.70 -9.40 19.05
C LYS A 168 -8.04 -8.97 17.61
N ILE A 169 -7.60 -7.77 17.26
CA ILE A 169 -7.67 -7.18 15.90
C ILE A 169 -6.25 -7.09 15.36
#